data_AF-A0A5C4Y0T6-F1
#
_entry.id   AF-A0A5C4Y0T6-F1
#
_cell.length_a   1.000
_cell.length_b   1.000
_cell.length_c   1.000
_cell.angle_alpha   90.00
_cell.angle_beta   90.00
_cell.angle_gamma   90.00
#
_symmetry.space_group_name_H-M   'P 1'
#
loop_
_entity.id
_entity.type
_entity.pdbx_description
1 polymer ?
#
loop_
_entity_poly.entity_id
_entity_poly.type
_entity_poly.pdbx_seq_one_letter_code
_entity_poly.pdbx_strand_id
1 'polypeptide(L)'
;MKRSAALVTGLVLNALSGLAGLPTLVSPTTGPAPVVINVVTGILGIVTLVGVVLVWRWRSGRVGLGVTLIVVSQLLNALSAVPAFFADIPTGYKAAIAVGVVVTLVGVILVLPARRAARELTASPV
;
A
#
# COMPACT_ATOMS: atom_id res chain seq x y z
N MET A 1 -23.76 -1.45 4.68
CA MET A 1 -22.96 -1.99 3.57
C MET A 1 -22.32 -3.30 4.02
N LYS A 2 -22.71 -4.44 3.43
CA LYS A 2 -21.96 -5.70 3.60
C LYS A 2 -20.59 -5.48 2.95
N ARG A 3 -19.50 -5.73 3.69
CA ARG A 3 -18.14 -5.56 3.14
C ARG A 3 -17.94 -6.64 2.08
N SER A 4 -17.63 -6.23 0.85
CA SER A 4 -17.29 -7.18 -0.21
C SER A 4 -16.02 -7.94 0.18
N ALA A 5 -15.98 -9.26 -0.07
CA ALA A 5 -14.80 -10.08 0.17
C ALA A 5 -13.56 -9.50 -0.53
N ALA A 6 -13.72 -8.97 -1.75
CA ALA A 6 -12.65 -8.32 -2.50
C ALA A 6 -12.06 -7.09 -1.76
N LEU A 7 -12.90 -6.29 -1.11
CA LEU A 7 -12.43 -5.14 -0.33
C LEU A 7 -11.66 -5.60 0.90
N VAL A 8 -12.13 -6.63 1.59
CA VAL A 8 -11.44 -7.19 2.76
C VAL A 8 -10.09 -7.75 2.35
N THR A 9 -10.04 -8.56 1.30
CA THR A 9 -8.79 -9.11 0.74
C THR A 9 -7.84 -7.99 0.33
N GLY A 10 -8.31 -6.96 -0.38
CA GLY A 10 -7.51 -5.81 -0.74
C GLY A 10 -6.93 -5.08 0.47
N LEU A 11 -7.72 -4.84 1.51
CA LEU A 11 -7.23 -4.19 2.74
C LEU A 11 -6.20 -5.04 3.48
N VAL A 12 -6.39 -6.35 3.55
CA VAL A 12 -5.42 -7.26 4.17
C VAL A 12 -4.10 -7.26 3.40
N LEU A 13 -4.13 -7.35 2.06
CA LEU A 13 -2.91 -7.32 1.24
C LEU A 13 -2.15 -6.00 1.40
N ASN A 14 -2.85 -4.87 1.40
CA ASN A 14 -2.23 -3.56 1.61
C ASN A 14 -1.71 -3.39 3.05
N ALA A 15 -2.43 -3.93 4.05
CA ALA A 15 -1.96 -3.92 5.43
C ALA A 15 -0.67 -4.72 5.59
N LEU A 16 -0.62 -5.94 5.04
CA LEU A 16 0.58 -6.79 5.05
C LEU A 16 1.74 -6.11 4.32
N SER A 17 1.47 -5.47 3.17
CA SER A 17 2.49 -4.73 2.42
C SER A 17 3.05 -3.55 3.24
N GLY A 18 2.17 -2.78 3.90
CA GLY A 18 2.60 -1.68 4.76
C GLY A 18 3.38 -2.14 6.00
N LEU A 19 2.96 -3.25 6.61
CA LEU A 19 3.66 -3.91 7.72
C LEU A 19 5.05 -4.40 7.31
N ALA A 20 5.20 -4.97 6.12
CA ALA A 20 6.48 -5.42 5.59
C ALA A 20 7.50 -4.27 5.44
N GLY A 21 7.03 -3.04 5.29
CA GLY A 21 7.88 -1.84 5.27
C GLY A 21 8.29 -1.32 6.64
N LEU A 22 7.66 -1.71 7.75
CA LEU A 22 7.97 -1.15 9.07
C LEU A 22 9.36 -1.51 9.61
N PRO A 23 9.89 -2.75 9.43
CA PRO A 23 11.23 -3.09 9.91
C PRO A 23 12.33 -2.20 9.34
N THR A 24 12.15 -1.66 8.12
CA THR A 24 13.14 -0.77 7.49
C THR A 24 13.26 0.58 8.19
N LEU A 25 12.29 0.98 9.04
CA LEU A 25 12.41 2.17 9.89
C LEU A 25 13.12 1.88 11.21
N VAL A 26 12.96 0.67 11.75
CA VAL A 26 13.60 0.27 13.02
C VAL A 26 15.08 -0.03 12.82
N SER A 27 15.44 -0.53 11.64
CA SER A 27 16.83 -0.85 11.29
C SER A 27 17.17 -0.42 9.85
N PRO A 28 17.23 0.89 9.58
CA PRO A 28 17.37 1.44 8.22
C PRO A 28 18.74 1.22 7.61
N THR A 29 19.74 0.83 8.40
CA THR A 29 21.09 0.45 7.94
C THR A 29 21.22 -1.04 7.63
N THR A 30 20.21 -1.85 7.97
CA THR A 30 20.23 -3.30 7.72
C THR A 30 19.64 -3.61 6.35
N GLY A 31 20.43 -4.25 5.49
CA GLY A 31 20.03 -4.69 4.17
C GLY A 31 20.81 -4.04 3.02
N PRO A 32 20.59 -4.49 1.78
CA PRO A 32 21.36 -4.08 0.62
C PRO A 32 20.92 -2.73 0.02
N ALA A 33 19.81 -2.16 0.49
CA ALA A 33 19.27 -0.91 -0.03
C ALA A 33 19.86 0.32 0.68
N PRO A 34 20.05 1.46 -0.02
CA PRO A 34 20.42 2.73 0.59
C PRO A 34 19.48 3.13 1.72
N VAL A 35 20.04 3.68 2.81
CA VAL A 35 19.32 4.10 4.03
C VAL A 35 18.12 5.00 3.71
N VAL A 36 18.26 5.94 2.78
CA VAL A 36 17.18 6.85 2.36
C VAL A 36 15.98 6.08 1.82
N ILE A 37 16.20 5.03 1.03
CA ILE A 37 15.11 4.21 0.46
C ILE A 37 14.42 3.43 1.58
N ASN A 38 15.19 2.85 2.51
CA ASN A 38 14.64 2.12 3.66
C ASN A 38 13.72 3.00 4.52
N VAL A 39 14.12 4.26 4.77
CA VAL A 39 13.28 5.22 5.51
C VAL A 39 12.02 5.57 4.73
N VAL A 40 12.14 5.87 3.42
CA VAL A 40 10.99 6.19 2.56
C VAL A 40 9.99 5.04 2.51
N THR A 41 10.46 3.80 2.30
CA THR A 41 9.62 2.59 2.26
C THR A 41 8.82 2.42 3.54
N GLY A 42 9.43 2.60 4.72
CA GLY A 42 8.69 2.44 5.95
C GLY A 42 7.72 3.58 6.24
N ILE A 43 8.04 4.83 5.86
CA ILE A 43 7.07 5.94 5.93
C ILE A 43 5.86 5.64 5.05
N LEU A 44 6.09 5.19 3.81
CA LEU A 44 5.01 4.78 2.90
C LEU A 44 4.19 3.62 3.47
N GLY A 45 4.84 2.68 4.16
CA GLY A 45 4.16 1.61 4.89
C GLY A 45 3.22 2.13 5.98
N ILE A 46 3.66 3.10 6.79
CA ILE A 46 2.82 3.75 7.80
C ILE A 46 1.63 4.46 7.15
N VAL A 47 1.86 5.23 6.08
CA VAL A 47 0.79 5.94 5.35
C VAL A 47 -0.24 4.95 4.80
N THR A 48 0.22 3.81 4.28
CA THR A 48 -0.65 2.73 3.80
C THR A 48 -1.53 2.19 4.93
N LEU A 49 -0.95 1.92 6.11
CA LEU A 49 -1.69 1.43 7.28
C LEU A 49 -2.72 2.45 7.78
N VAL A 50 -2.38 3.74 7.81
CA VAL A 50 -3.35 4.80 8.13
C VAL A 50 -4.51 4.79 7.13
N GLY A 51 -4.21 4.68 5.84
CA GLY A 51 -5.23 4.54 4.79
C GLY A 51 -6.12 3.31 5.01
N VAL A 52 -5.55 2.16 5.35
CA VAL A 52 -6.30 0.94 5.68
C VAL A 52 -7.22 1.16 6.87
N VAL A 53 -6.73 1.75 7.96
CA VAL A 53 -7.54 2.05 9.16
C VAL A 53 -8.69 3.00 8.82
N LEU A 54 -8.44 4.01 7.97
CA LEU A 54 -9.48 4.94 7.54
C LEU A 54 -10.59 4.25 6.76
N VAL A 55 -10.23 3.38 5.80
CA VAL A 55 -11.21 2.58 5.04
C VAL A 55 -11.91 1.55 5.93
N TRP A 56 -11.20 0.95 6.88
CA TRP A 56 -11.73 -0.08 7.76
C TRP A 56 -12.67 0.48 8.84
N ARG A 57 -12.40 1.67 9.37
CA ARG A 57 -13.14 2.24 10.50
C ARG A 57 -14.32 3.12 10.06
N TRP A 58 -14.22 3.80 8.93
CA TRP A 58 -15.20 4.83 8.53
C TRP A 58 -16.10 4.36 7.39
N ARG A 59 -17.39 4.74 7.42
CA ARG A 59 -18.41 4.21 6.50
C ARG A 59 -18.62 5.02 5.21
N SER A 60 -18.43 6.34 5.21
CA SER A 60 -18.74 7.16 4.01
C SER A 60 -17.80 8.35 3.80
N GLY A 61 -17.62 9.24 4.78
CA GLY A 61 -16.91 10.51 4.55
C GLY A 61 -15.39 10.40 4.33
N ARG A 62 -14.72 9.41 4.94
CA ARG A 62 -13.24 9.28 4.92
C ARG A 62 -12.72 8.12 4.08
N VAL A 63 -13.62 7.34 3.49
CA VAL A 63 -13.26 6.17 2.66
C VAL A 63 -12.51 6.61 1.41
N GLY A 64 -12.99 7.65 0.72
CA GLY A 64 -12.33 8.17 -0.48
C GLY A 64 -10.90 8.66 -0.23
N LEU A 65 -10.66 9.31 0.92
CA LEU A 65 -9.33 9.75 1.34
C LEU A 65 -8.45 8.54 1.70
N GLY A 66 -8.97 7.58 2.47
CA GLY A 66 -8.24 6.36 2.84
C GLY A 66 -7.80 5.54 1.63
N VAL A 67 -8.67 5.35 0.63
CA VAL A 67 -8.29 4.67 -0.62
C VAL A 67 -7.23 5.46 -1.38
N THR A 68 -7.34 6.79 -1.43
CA THR A 68 -6.34 7.62 -2.11
C THR A 68 -4.96 7.50 -1.46
N LEU A 69 -4.90 7.51 -0.12
CA LEU A 69 -3.65 7.29 0.61
C LEU A 69 -3.04 5.92 0.30
N ILE A 70 -3.83 4.84 0.34
CA ILE A 70 -3.35 3.49 0.00
C ILE A 70 -2.79 3.47 -1.42
N VAL A 71 -3.55 3.96 -2.41
CA VAL A 71 -3.15 3.92 -3.82
C VAL A 71 -1.86 4.70 -4.04
N VAL A 72 -1.78 5.94 -3.55
CA VAL A 72 -0.61 6.81 -3.76
C VAL A 72 0.62 6.23 -3.07
N SER A 73 0.50 5.83 -1.79
CA SER A 73 1.64 5.29 -1.05
C SER A 73 2.16 3.99 -1.65
N GLN A 74 1.28 3.10 -2.10
CA GLN A 74 1.66 1.83 -2.71
C GLN A 74 2.27 2.00 -4.10
N LEU A 75 1.79 2.96 -4.90
CA LEU A 75 2.42 3.29 -6.18
C LEU A 75 3.81 3.88 -5.98
N LEU A 76 3.97 4.80 -5.03
CA LEU A 76 5.28 5.34 -4.67
C LEU A 76 6.21 4.24 -4.16
N ASN A 77 5.71 3.31 -3.34
CA ASN A 77 6.48 2.18 -2.83
C ASN A 77 6.96 1.25 -3.95
N ALA A 78 6.08 0.93 -4.90
CA ALA A 78 6.44 0.15 -6.08
C ALA A 78 7.46 0.87 -6.98
N LEU A 79 7.33 2.18 -7.15
CA LEU A 79 8.29 2.99 -7.90
C LEU A 79 9.66 3.03 -7.22
N SER A 80 9.69 3.14 -5.88
CA SER A 80 10.93 3.07 -5.11
C SER A 80 11.64 1.72 -5.21
N ALA A 81 10.93 0.64 -5.57
CA ALA A 81 11.52 -0.67 -5.80
C ALA A 81 12.21 -0.81 -7.17
N VAL A 82 11.87 0.04 -8.16
CA VAL A 82 12.41 -0.05 -9.53
C VAL A 82 13.95 0.04 -9.58
N PRO A 83 14.61 1.00 -8.89
CA PRO A 83 16.07 1.07 -8.85
C PRO A 83 16.75 -0.21 -8.33
N ALA A 84 16.09 -0.96 -7.44
CA ALA A 84 16.66 -2.17 -6.85
C ALA A 84 16.87 -3.31 -7.87
N PHE A 85 16.13 -3.30 -8.99
CA PHE A 85 16.34 -4.28 -10.07
C PHE A 85 17.66 -4.07 -10.82
N PHE A 86 18.12 -2.82 -10.88
CA PHE A 86 19.38 -2.42 -11.51
C PHE A 86 20.58 -2.54 -10.56
N ALA A 87 20.34 -2.70 -9.26
CA ALA A 87 21.40 -2.97 -8.30
C ALA A 87 21.95 -4.39 -8.44
N ASP A 88 23.22 -4.55 -8.07
CA ASP A 88 23.90 -5.84 -8.10
C ASP A 88 23.60 -6.62 -6.80
N ILE A 89 22.36 -7.11 -6.72
CA ILE A 89 21.85 -7.91 -5.60
C ILE A 89 21.55 -9.34 -6.04
N PRO A 90 21.65 -10.33 -5.14
CA PRO A 90 21.38 -11.73 -5.48
C PRO A 90 19.97 -11.92 -6.06
N THR A 91 19.86 -12.81 -7.04
CA THR A 91 18.62 -13.03 -7.83
C THR A 91 17.40 -13.36 -6.96
N GLY A 92 17.61 -14.06 -5.83
CA GLY A 92 16.55 -14.35 -4.87
C GLY A 92 15.87 -13.10 -4.30
N TYR A 93 16.64 -12.04 -4.02
CA TYR A 93 16.08 -10.77 -3.54
C TYR A 93 15.31 -10.04 -4.65
N LYS A 94 15.81 -10.05 -5.90
CA LYS A 94 15.08 -9.45 -7.04
C LYS A 94 13.72 -10.12 -7.25
N ALA A 95 13.66 -11.45 -7.15
CA ALA A 95 12.41 -12.20 -7.25
C ALA A 95 11.43 -11.83 -6.13
N ALA A 96 11.90 -11.74 -4.88
CA ALA A 96 11.07 -11.34 -3.75
C ALA A 96 10.51 -9.92 -3.91
N ILE A 97 11.33 -8.97 -4.40
CA ILE A 97 10.89 -7.60 -4.70
C ILE A 97 9.82 -7.60 -5.80
N ALA A 98 10.01 -8.36 -6.88
CA ALA A 98 9.03 -8.48 -7.95
C ALA A 98 7.69 -9.02 -7.46
N VAL A 99 7.69 -10.08 -6.63
CA VAL A 99 6.49 -10.61 -6.01
C VAL A 99 5.81 -9.57 -5.14
N GLY A 100 6.58 -8.83 -4.33
CA GLY A 100 6.05 -7.74 -3.50
C GLY A 100 5.36 -6.65 -4.32
N VAL A 101 5.92 -6.26 -5.46
CA VAL A 101 5.32 -5.29 -6.39
C VAL A 101 4.00 -5.83 -6.95
N VAL A 102 3.94 -7.10 -7.37
CA VAL A 102 2.71 -7.71 -7.88
C VAL A 102 1.61 -7.73 -6.81
N VAL A 103 1.95 -8.17 -5.59
CA VAL A 103 1.01 -8.20 -4.45
C VAL A 103 0.48 -6.80 -4.14
N THR A 104 1.37 -5.80 -4.18
CA THR A 104 1.03 -4.38 -4.00
C THR A 104 0.02 -3.92 -5.04
N LEU A 105 0.26 -4.21 -6.33
CA LEU A 105 -0.65 -3.84 -7.41
C LEU A 105 -2.02 -4.52 -7.28
N VAL A 106 -2.04 -5.82 -6.96
CA VAL A 106 -3.29 -6.56 -6.73
C VAL A 106 -4.07 -5.95 -5.57
N GLY A 107 -3.40 -5.67 -4.45
CA GLY A 107 -3.99 -5.00 -3.30
C GLY A 107 -4.61 -3.65 -3.66
N VAL A 108 -3.91 -2.84 -4.46
CA VAL A 108 -4.40 -1.53 -4.94
C VAL A 108 -5.65 -1.70 -5.81
N ILE A 109 -5.62 -2.59 -6.80
CA ILE A 109 -6.73 -2.82 -7.74
C ILE A 109 -8.01 -3.23 -7.00
N LEU A 110 -7.89 -4.09 -5.98
CA LEU A 110 -9.03 -4.60 -5.21
C LEU A 110 -9.72 -3.52 -4.36
N VAL A 111 -9.03 -2.43 -4.01
CA VAL A 111 -9.58 -1.34 -3.18
C VAL A 111 -10.19 -0.21 -4.04
N LEU A 112 -9.84 -0.09 -5.33
CA LEU A 112 -10.37 0.94 -6.24
C LEU A 112 -11.91 1.00 -6.32
N PRO A 113 -12.66 -0.12 -6.35
CA PRO A 113 -14.12 -0.08 -6.40
C PRO A 113 -14.75 0.64 -5.19
N ALA A 114 -14.13 0.52 -4.01
CA ALA A 114 -14.64 1.19 -2.80
C ALA A 114 -14.55 2.72 -2.90
N ARG A 115 -13.59 3.26 -3.66
CA ARG A 115 -13.50 4.70 -3.95
C ARG A 115 -14.63 5.18 -4.86
N ARG A 116 -15.02 4.36 -5.85
CA ARG A 116 -16.13 4.66 -6.77
C ARG A 116 -17.45 4.72 -6.00
N ALA A 117 -17.72 3.70 -5.19
CA ALA A 117 -18.90 3.65 -4.33
C ALA A 117 -18.97 4.82 -3.33
N ALA A 118 -17.83 5.24 -2.76
CA ALA A 118 -17.79 6.39 -1.86
C ALA A 118 -18.10 7.73 -2.56
N ARG A 119 -17.70 7.90 -3.83
CA ARG A 119 -17.98 9.12 -4.60
C ARG A 119 -19.47 9.26 -4.95
N GLU A 120 -20.13 8.16 -5.30
CA GLU A 120 -21.55 8.15 -5.63
C GLU A 120 -22.42 8.59 -4.44
N LEU A 121 -22.07 8.16 -3.22
CA LEU A 121 -22.77 8.56 -1.99
C LEU A 121 -22.65 10.06 -1.67
N THR A 122 -21.56 10.71 -2.08
CA THR A 122 -21.37 12.16 -1.90
C THR A 122 -21.96 13.00 -3.03
N ALA A 123 -22.27 12.40 -4.17
CA ALA A 123 -22.78 13.08 -5.35
C ALA A 123 -24.32 13.11 -5.44
N SER A 124 -25.03 12.37 -4.59
CA SER A 124 -26.48 12.45 -4.46
C SER A 124 -26.85 13.70 -3.64
N PRO A 125 -27.44 14.74 -4.23
CA PRO A 125 -28.06 15.81 -3.44
C PRO A 125 -29.26 15.19 -2.72
N VAL A 126 -29.33 15.39 -1.41
CA VAL A 126 -30.55 15.18 -0.61
C VAL A 126 -31.42 16.42 -0.75
#